data_AF-X0WNQ4-F1
#
_entry.id   AF-X0WNQ4-F1
#
_cell.length_a   1.000
_cell.length_b   1.000
_cell.length_c   1.000
_cell.angle_alpha   90.00
_cell.angle_beta   90.00
_cell.angle_gamma   90.00
#
_symmetry.space_group_name_H-M   'P 1'
#
loop_
_entity.id
_entity.type
_entity.pdbx_description
1 polymer ?
#
loop_
_entity_poly.entity_id
_entity_poly.type
_entity_poly.pdbx_seq_one_letter_code
_entity_poly.pdbx_strand_id
1 'polypeptide(L)' 'FDTRTVAQIHSLRAAVGILKAQYPMIDVVGHRDLSADLNGDGMITESEWMKSCPCFEVKTEL' A
#
# COMPACT_ATOMS: atom_id res chain seq x y z
N PHE A 1 -2.56 7.80 -11.00
CA PHE A 1 -2.81 6.67 -11.92
C PHE A 1 -1.61 5.74 -11.87
N ASP A 2 -1.85 4.43 -11.81
CA ASP A 2 -0.78 3.42 -11.78
C ASP A 2 -0.21 3.18 -13.18
N THR A 3 1.10 3.34 -13.32
CA THR A 3 1.83 3.17 -14.58
C THR A 3 2.80 1.98 -14.56
N ARG A 4 2.75 1.14 -13.51
CA ARG A 4 3.61 -0.03 -13.40
C ARG A 4 3.35 -1.00 -14.54
N THR A 5 4.43 -1.44 -15.16
CA THR A 5 4.41 -2.55 -16.12
C THR A 5 4.10 -3.87 -15.41
N VAL A 6 3.66 -4.87 -16.18
CA VAL A 6 3.44 -6.23 -15.69
C VAL A 6 4.69 -6.78 -14.98
N ALA A 7 5.88 -6.56 -15.56
CA ALA A 7 7.14 -6.99 -14.96
C ALA A 7 7.42 -6.31 -13.59
N GLN A 8 7.07 -5.04 -13.44
CA GLN A 8 7.19 -4.32 -12.17
C GLN A 8 6.22 -4.85 -11.12
N ILE A 9 4.99 -5.16 -11.50
CA ILE A 9 3.99 -5.77 -10.59
C ILE A 9 4.47 -7.14 -10.10
N HIS A 10 4.97 -8.00 -11.01
CA HIS A 10 5.52 -9.31 -10.62
C HIS A 10 6.72 -9.17 -9.69
N SER A 11 7.65 -8.26 -10.00
CA SER A 11 8.84 -8.02 -9.17
C SER A 11 8.45 -7.54 -7.78
N LEU A 12 7.46 -6.63 -7.67
CA LEU A 12 6.98 -6.13 -6.40
C LEU A 12 6.35 -7.23 -5.54
N ARG A 13 5.46 -8.06 -6.14
CA ARG A 13 4.83 -9.19 -5.45
C ARG A 13 5.86 -10.19 -4.92
N ALA A 14 6.86 -10.53 -5.73
CA ALA A 14 7.92 -11.44 -5.33
C ALA A 14 8.73 -10.87 -4.15
N ALA A 15 9.16 -9.61 -4.24
CA ALA A 15 9.92 -8.95 -3.18
C ALA A 15 9.14 -8.86 -1.86
N VAL A 16 7.88 -8.43 -1.92
CA VAL A 16 7.01 -8.34 -0.74
C VAL A 16 6.73 -9.73 -0.15
N GLY A 17 6.51 -10.75 -0.98
CA GLY A 17 6.31 -12.12 -0.53
C GLY A 17 7.53 -12.68 0.24
N ILE A 18 8.74 -12.39 -0.22
CA ILE A 18 9.98 -12.76 0.48
C ILE A 18 10.05 -12.06 1.85
N LEU A 19 9.75 -10.77 1.91
CA LEU A 19 9.77 -10.01 3.16
C LEU A 19 8.71 -10.53 4.15
N LYS A 20 7.49 -10.83 3.71
CA LYS A 20 6.44 -11.41 4.56
C LYS A 20 6.86 -12.77 5.14
N ALA A 21 7.54 -13.60 4.33
CA ALA A 21 8.05 -14.90 4.80
C ALA A 21 9.18 -14.75 5.84
N GLN A 22 10.02 -13.72 5.70
CA GLN A 22 11.10 -13.42 6.64
C GLN A 22 10.60 -12.76 7.93
N TYR A 23 9.52 -11.97 7.85
CA TYR A 23 8.98 -11.19 8.94
C TYR A 23 7.47 -11.43 9.08
N PRO A 24 7.03 -12.55 9.71
CA PRO A 24 5.63 -12.96 9.70
C PRO A 24 4.66 -12.03 10.47
N MET A 25 5.17 -11.04 11.20
CA MET A 25 4.40 -10.13 12.05
C MET A 25 4.28 -8.72 11.46
N ILE A 26 4.66 -8.50 10.20
CA ILE A 26 4.58 -7.18 9.56
C ILE A 26 3.30 -7.04 8.73
N ASP A 27 2.73 -5.84 8.76
CA ASP A 27 1.68 -5.43 7.85
C ASP A 27 2.29 -4.77 6.60
N VAL A 28 1.69 -5.06 5.44
CA VAL A 28 2.03 -4.38 4.18
C VAL A 28 0.92 -3.39 3.87
N VAL A 29 1.27 -2.11 3.81
CA VAL A 29 0.33 -1.00 3.62
C VAL A 29 0.78 -0.07 2.50
N GLY A 30 -0.17 0.68 1.94
CA GLY A 30 0.14 1.78 1.04
C GLY A 30 0.64 3.00 1.83
N HIS A 31 1.48 3.83 1.21
CA HIS A 31 1.93 5.07 1.85
C HIS A 31 0.74 5.97 2.23
N ARG A 32 -0.28 6.07 1.36
CA ARG A 32 -1.50 6.84 1.63
C ARG A 32 -2.26 6.34 2.87
N ASP A 33 -2.18 5.05 3.18
CA ASP A 33 -2.91 4.45 4.31
C ASP A 33 -2.31 4.92 5.66
N LEU A 34 -1.14 5.57 5.62
CA LEU A 34 -0.46 6.22 6.74
C LEU A 34 -0.70 7.74 6.78
N SER A 35 -1.64 8.26 5.99
CA SER A 35 -2.06 9.66 6.11
C SER A 35 -2.71 9.90 7.47
N ALA A 36 -2.70 11.15 7.93
CA ALA A 36 -3.35 11.50 9.19
C ALA A 36 -4.87 11.36 9.05
N ASP A 37 -5.49 10.74 10.06
CA ASP A 37 -6.93 10.75 10.25
C ASP A 37 -7.34 12.14 10.73
N LEU A 38 -8.00 12.92 9.87
CA LEU A 38 -8.32 14.32 10.15
C LEU A 38 -9.65 14.47 10.87
N ASN A 39 -10.55 13.50 10.72
CA ASN A 39 -11.89 13.54 11.29
C ASN A 39 -12.03 12.66 12.56
N GLY A 40 -11.06 11.77 12.82
CA GLY A 40 -10.98 10.90 14.00
C GLY A 40 -11.88 9.66 13.94
N ASP A 41 -12.33 9.22 12.77
CA ASP A 41 -13.22 8.06 12.61
C ASP A 41 -12.49 6.70 12.43
N GLY A 42 -11.16 6.73 12.36
CA GLY A 42 -10.30 5.56 12.19
C GLY A 42 -10.21 5.04 10.75
N MET A 43 -10.79 5.73 9.77
CA MET A 43 -10.72 5.39 8.35
C MET A 43 -10.10 6.53 7.54
N ILE A 44 -8.94 6.27 6.94
CA ILE A 44 -8.30 7.23 6.04
C ILE A 44 -9.02 7.26 4.69
N THR A 45 -9.74 8.35 4.41
CA THR A 45 -10.49 8.57 3.17
C THR A 45 -9.72 9.40 2.14
N GLU A 46 -10.18 9.41 0.87
CA GLU A 46 -9.52 10.16 -0.22
C GLU A 46 -9.33 11.65 0.09
N SER A 47 -10.28 12.26 0.80
CA SER A 47 -10.22 13.65 1.24
C SER A 47 -9.11 13.94 2.25
N GLU A 48 -8.57 12.89 2.89
CA GLU A 48 -7.54 12.98 3.93
C GLU A 48 -6.16 12.57 3.42
N TRP A 49 -6.07 12.10 2.18
CA TRP A 49 -4.81 11.67 1.60
C TRP A 49 -3.86 12.84 1.39
N MET A 50 -2.73 12.80 2.09
CA MET A 50 -1.62 13.72 1.81
C MET A 50 -1.00 13.44 0.43
N LYS A 51 -1.04 12.17 -0.01
CA LYS A 51 -0.50 11.69 -1.28
C LYS A 51 -1.34 10.51 -1.76
N SER A 52 -1.56 10.38 -3.07
CA SER A 52 -2.22 9.20 -3.65
C SER A 52 -1.30 7.98 -3.80
N CYS A 53 -0.02 8.08 -3.42
CA CYS A 53 0.95 6.99 -3.49
C CYS A 53 0.48 5.81 -2.61
N PRO A 54 0.46 4.57 -3.12
CA PRO A 54 1.19 4.08 -4.29
C PRO A 54 0.39 4.05 -5.60
N CYS A 55 -0.76 4.74 -5.67
CA CYS A 55 -1.66 4.81 -6.82
C CYS A 55 -2.40 3.50 -7.16
N PHE A 56 -2.38 2.50 -6.26
CA PHE A 56 -3.09 1.21 -6.37
C PHE A 56 -3.41 0.65 -4.98
N GLU A 57 -4.34 -0.31 -4.85
CA GLU A 57 -4.72 -0.87 -3.55
C GLU A 57 -3.82 -2.02 -3.09
N VAL A 58 -2.99 -1.73 -2.09
CA VAL A 58 -2.05 -2.70 -1.50
C VAL A 58 -2.77 -3.94 -0.95
N LYS A 59 -3.85 -3.75 -0.18
CA LYS A 59 -4.60 -4.84 0.46
C LYS A 59 -5.16 -5.88 -0.53
N THR A 60 -5.47 -5.47 -1.75
CA THR A 60 -5.98 -6.37 -2.80
C THR A 60 -4.90 -6.87 -3.74
N GLU A 61 -3.70 -6.28 -3.73
CA GLU A 61 -2.64 -6.58 -4.71
C GLU A 61 -1.40 -7.30 -4.16
N LEU A 62 -1.15 -7.29 -2.83
CA LEU A 62 0.08 -7.78 -2.17
C LEU A 62 -0.16 -8.64 -0.91
#